data_AF-A0A1Q7IPQ0-F1
#
_entry.id   AF-A0A1Q7IPQ0-F1
#
_cell.length_a   1.000
_cell.length_b   1.000
_cell.length_c   1.000
_cell.angle_alpha   90.00
_cell.angle_beta   90.00
_cell.angle_gamma   90.00
#
_symmetry.space_group_name_H-M   'P 1'
#
loop_
_entity.id
_entity.type
_entity.pdbx_description
1 polymer ?
#
loop_
_entity_poly.entity_id
_entity_poly.type
_entity_poly.pdbx_seq_one_letter_code
_entity_poly.pdbx_strand_id
1 'polypeptide(L)'
;MWQDRLVDLALPASVPTVITALIIVNVVFSILATAAFHVSARSTSWSDVLTWQLLGNLAGLITVLAFTGLLRYVPLSIAFPVTTGMSILGVQVLAARWLFHESIDGVQWAGAMLIGVGVFLVKG
;
A
#
# COMPACT_ATOMS: atom_id res chain seq x y z
N MET A 1 19.17 -36.62 -0.22
CA MET A 1 18.87 -36.44 -1.66
C MET A 1 17.47 -35.90 -1.98
N TRP A 2 16.41 -36.25 -1.21
CA TRP A 2 15.09 -35.60 -1.37
C TRP A 2 14.81 -34.48 -0.35
N GLN A 3 15.43 -34.51 0.83
CA GLN A 3 15.30 -33.44 1.84
C GLN A 3 16.03 -32.16 1.44
N ASP A 4 17.18 -32.28 0.78
CA ASP A 4 18.00 -31.13 0.36
C ASP A 4 17.28 -30.27 -0.69
N ARG A 5 16.51 -30.89 -1.60
CA ARG A 5 15.71 -30.20 -2.61
C ARG A 5 14.46 -29.50 -2.08
N LEU A 6 13.98 -29.88 -0.89
CA LEU A 6 12.84 -29.22 -0.23
C LEU A 6 13.29 -27.99 0.60
N VAL A 7 14.53 -28.00 1.08
CA VAL A 7 15.16 -26.85 1.76
C VAL A 7 15.52 -25.77 0.74
N ASP A 8 15.97 -26.15 -0.46
CA ASP A 8 16.18 -25.22 -1.57
C ASP A 8 14.87 -24.64 -2.15
N LEU A 9 13.73 -25.31 -1.91
CA LEU A 9 12.39 -24.77 -2.24
C LEU A 9 11.91 -23.71 -1.23
N ALA A 10 12.61 -23.58 -0.11
CA ALA A 10 12.31 -22.70 1.02
C ALA A 10 13.50 -21.78 1.34
N LEU A 11 14.14 -21.22 0.30
CA LEU A 11 15.15 -20.18 0.52
C LEU A 11 14.51 -19.05 1.33
N PRO A 12 15.02 -18.69 2.52
CA PRO A 12 14.58 -17.49 3.20
C PRO A 12 14.89 -16.33 2.26
N ALA A 13 13.84 -15.69 1.75
CA ALA A 13 13.99 -14.56 0.83
C ALA A 13 15.02 -13.57 1.40
N SER A 14 15.90 -13.04 0.55
CA SER A 14 16.92 -12.09 1.01
C SER A 14 16.25 -10.93 1.76
N VAL A 15 16.92 -10.35 2.77
CA VAL A 15 16.34 -9.22 3.54
C VAL A 15 15.82 -8.10 2.62
N PRO A 16 16.52 -7.69 1.54
CA PRO A 16 15.97 -6.74 0.57
C PRO A 16 14.70 -7.23 -0.14
N THR A 17 14.61 -8.52 -0.49
CA THR A 17 13.40 -9.13 -1.07
C THR A 17 12.23 -9.04 -0.10
N VAL A 18 12.45 -9.36 1.19
CA VAL A 18 11.42 -9.29 2.23
C VAL A 18 10.94 -7.85 2.44
N ILE A 19 11.86 -6.88 2.54
CA ILE A 19 11.54 -5.45 2.64
C ILE A 19 10.68 -5.01 1.45
N THR A 20 11.10 -5.36 0.23
CA THR A 20 10.38 -4.99 -1.00
C THR A 20 8.99 -5.60 -1.03
N ALA A 21 8.84 -6.87 -0.67
CA ALA A 21 7.55 -7.54 -0.60
C ALA A 21 6.62 -6.89 0.43
N LEU A 22 7.12 -6.56 1.63
CA LEU A 22 6.34 -5.90 2.67
C LEU A 22 5.87 -4.51 2.24
N ILE A 23 6.73 -3.74 1.56
CA ILE A 23 6.37 -2.45 0.98
C ILE A 23 5.27 -2.61 -0.06
N ILE A 24 5.42 -3.55 -1.01
CA ILE A 24 4.43 -3.79 -2.07
C ILE A 24 3.08 -4.18 -1.47
N VAL A 25 3.08 -5.15 -0.54
CA VAL A 25 1.87 -5.59 0.15
C VAL A 25 1.21 -4.43 0.88
N ASN A 26 1.98 -3.64 1.62
CA ASN A 26 1.46 -2.47 2.32
C ASN A 26 0.78 -1.48 1.36
N VAL A 27 1.47 -1.07 0.29
CA VAL A 27 0.97 -0.08 -0.67
C VAL A 27 -0.26 -0.60 -1.40
N VAL A 28 -0.22 -1.82 -1.92
CA VAL A 28 -1.34 -2.43 -2.65
C VAL A 28 -2.59 -2.50 -1.76
N PHE A 29 -2.46 -3.04 -0.55
CA PHE A 29 -3.61 -3.15 0.35
C PHE A 29 -4.08 -1.80 0.90
N SER A 30 -3.20 -0.81 1.02
CA SER A 30 -3.59 0.57 1.37
C SER A 30 -4.44 1.21 0.28
N ILE A 31 -4.10 0.99 -0.99
CA ILE A 31 -4.88 1.46 -2.14
C ILE A 31 -6.24 0.76 -2.18
N LEU A 32 -6.26 -0.58 -2.02
CA LEU A 32 -7.50 -1.36 -1.98
C LEU A 32 -8.41 -0.93 -0.82
N ALA A 33 -7.86 -0.70 0.37
CA ALA A 33 -8.62 -0.21 1.52
C ALA A 33 -9.26 1.14 1.21
N THR A 34 -8.47 2.08 0.69
CA THR A 34 -8.94 3.42 0.33
C THR A 34 -10.03 3.38 -0.75
N ALA A 35 -9.86 2.52 -1.76
CA ALA A 35 -10.85 2.32 -2.80
C ALA A 35 -12.15 1.70 -2.24
N ALA A 36 -12.06 0.72 -1.35
CA ALA A 36 -13.24 0.13 -0.71
C ALA A 36 -13.99 1.16 0.14
N PHE A 37 -13.29 2.00 0.91
CA PHE A 37 -13.91 3.10 1.68
C PHE A 37 -14.61 4.11 0.76
N HIS A 38 -14.02 4.40 -0.39
CA HIS A 38 -14.60 5.28 -1.40
C HIS A 38 -15.92 4.75 -1.99
N VAL A 39 -15.99 3.44 -2.26
CA VAL A 39 -17.21 2.77 -2.72
C VAL A 39 -18.25 2.68 -1.60
N SER A 40 -17.81 2.37 -0.37
CA SER A 40 -18.68 2.35 0.81
C SER A 40 -19.39 3.69 1.00
N ALA A 41 -18.66 4.80 0.92
CA ALA A 41 -19.18 6.15 1.12
C ALA A 41 -20.25 6.58 0.08
N ARG A 42 -20.30 5.93 -1.09
CA ARG A 42 -21.28 6.21 -2.16
C ARG A 42 -22.39 5.16 -2.27
N SER A 43 -22.35 4.14 -1.41
CA SER A 43 -23.35 3.07 -1.43
C SER A 43 -24.70 3.57 -0.91
N THR A 44 -25.79 3.19 -1.58
CA THR A 44 -27.15 3.64 -1.23
C THR A 44 -27.83 2.75 -0.19
N SER A 45 -27.33 1.53 0.00
CA SER A 45 -27.85 0.56 0.96
C SER A 45 -26.88 0.37 2.14
N TRP A 46 -27.43 0.19 3.34
CA TRP A 46 -26.63 -0.03 4.55
C TRP A 46 -25.82 -1.33 4.49
N SER A 47 -26.34 -2.37 3.84
CA SER A 47 -25.63 -3.64 3.65
C SER A 47 -24.39 -3.48 2.78
N ASP A 48 -24.47 -2.66 1.73
CA ASP A 48 -23.32 -2.39 0.86
C ASP A 48 -22.28 -1.53 1.57
N VAL A 49 -22.73 -0.52 2.32
CA VAL A 49 -21.84 0.28 3.20
C VAL A 49 -21.05 -0.65 4.11
N LEU A 50 -21.72 -1.55 4.83
CA LEU A 50 -21.06 -2.47 5.77
C LEU A 50 -20.13 -3.47 5.07
N THR A 51 -20.53 -3.99 3.91
CA THR A 51 -19.71 -4.92 3.12
C THR A 51 -18.40 -4.26 2.70
N TRP A 52 -18.47 -3.06 2.13
CA TRP A 52 -17.28 -2.33 1.71
C TRP A 52 -16.44 -1.82 2.88
N GLN A 53 -17.05 -1.45 4.01
CA GLN A 53 -16.30 -1.15 5.24
C GLN A 53 -15.53 -2.37 5.74
N LEU A 54 -16.16 -3.56 5.75
CA LEU A 54 -15.50 -4.78 6.17
C LEU A 54 -14.31 -5.12 5.27
N LEU A 55 -14.51 -5.10 3.95
CA LEU A 55 -13.44 -5.33 2.97
C LEU A 55 -12.31 -4.32 3.10
N GLY A 56 -12.65 -3.03 3.26
CA GLY A 56 -11.66 -1.97 3.43
C GLY A 56 -10.85 -2.12 4.72
N ASN A 57 -11.50 -2.50 5.84
CA ASN A 57 -10.80 -2.73 7.11
C ASN A 57 -9.95 -4.01 7.09
N LEU A 58 -10.39 -5.07 6.42
CA LEU A 58 -9.56 -6.27 6.23
C LEU A 58 -8.31 -5.96 5.40
N ALA A 59 -8.44 -5.16 4.34
CA ALA A 59 -7.30 -4.66 3.58
C ALA A 59 -6.41 -3.72 4.42
N GLY A 60 -7.02 -2.84 5.23
CA GLY A 60 -6.32 -1.98 6.18
C GLY A 60 -5.53 -2.77 7.23
N LEU A 61 -6.07 -3.88 7.73
CA LEU A 61 -5.37 -4.76 8.65
C LEU A 61 -4.11 -5.35 8.02
N ILE A 62 -4.20 -5.84 6.77
CA ILE A 62 -3.04 -6.36 6.03
C ILE A 62 -1.98 -5.27 5.84
N THR A 63 -2.42 -4.05 5.55
CA THR A 63 -1.54 -2.87 5.46
C THR A 63 -0.74 -2.67 6.75
N VAL A 64 -1.40 -2.69 7.91
CA VAL A 64 -0.76 -2.52 9.22
C VAL A 64 0.17 -3.68 9.57
N LEU A 65 -0.21 -4.92 9.25
CA LEU A 65 0.63 -6.10 9.48
C LEU A 65 1.91 -6.04 8.63
N ALA A 66 1.80 -5.67 7.35
CA ALA A 66 2.93 -5.51 6.46
C ALA A 66 3.86 -4.38 6.94
N PHE A 67 3.30 -3.24 7.37
CA PHE A 67 4.08 -2.14 7.94
C PHE A 67 4.80 -2.53 9.23
N THR A 68 4.09 -3.20 10.14
CA THR A 68 4.68 -3.69 11.40
C THR A 68 5.80 -4.68 11.14
N GLY A 69 5.66 -5.55 10.12
CA GLY A 69 6.72 -6.42 9.65
C GLY A 69 7.91 -5.63 9.10
N LEU A 70 7.66 -4.59 8.30
CA LEU A 70 8.70 -3.73 7.69
C LEU A 70 9.55 -3.03 8.75
N LEU A 71 8.93 -2.57 9.85
CA LEU A 71 9.61 -1.92 10.97
C LEU A 71 10.63 -2.82 11.70
N ARG A 72 10.62 -4.14 11.45
CA ARG A 72 11.67 -5.05 11.95
C ARG A 72 12.99 -4.92 11.19
N TYR A 73 12.97 -4.31 10.00
CA TYR A 73 14.11 -4.23 9.09
C TYR A 73 14.52 -2.80 8.77
N VAL A 74 13.58 -1.85 8.83
CA VAL A 74 13.78 -0.46 8.41
C VAL A 74 13.35 0.49 9.52
N PRO A 75 14.15 1.54 9.85
CA PRO A 75 13.75 2.56 10.82
C PRO A 75 12.42 3.22 10.46
N LEU A 76 11.64 3.57 11.47
CA LEU A 76 10.35 4.25 11.28
C LEU A 76 10.46 5.53 10.45
N SER A 77 11.55 6.30 10.61
CA SER A 77 11.84 7.53 9.87
C SER A 77 11.94 7.34 8.35
N ILE A 78 12.23 6.12 7.89
CA ILE A 78 12.31 5.77 6.47
C ILE A 78 11.05 5.00 6.06
N ALA A 79 10.66 3.99 6.84
CA ALA A 79 9.55 3.10 6.50
C ALA A 79 8.24 3.88 6.32
N PHE A 80 7.90 4.77 7.27
CA PHE A 80 6.62 5.49 7.24
C PHE A 80 6.50 6.44 6.02
N PRO A 81 7.45 7.36 5.76
CA PRO A 81 7.35 8.23 4.60
C PRO A 81 7.33 7.46 3.27
N VAL A 82 8.14 6.39 3.16
CA VAL A 82 8.17 5.54 1.97
C VAL A 82 6.80 4.92 1.71
N THR A 83 6.25 4.18 2.68
CA THR A 83 4.95 3.51 2.48
C THR A 83 3.81 4.49 2.29
N THR A 84 3.72 5.53 3.12
CA THR A 84 2.63 6.51 3.06
C THR A 84 2.68 7.32 1.77
N GLY A 85 3.85 7.81 1.39
CA GLY A 85 3.99 8.58 0.15
C GLY A 85 3.68 7.75 -1.09
N MET A 86 4.15 6.50 -1.16
CA MET A 86 3.79 5.61 -2.26
C MET A 86 2.30 5.26 -2.28
N SER A 87 1.66 5.07 -1.12
CA SER A 87 0.20 4.87 -1.04
C SER A 87 -0.56 6.09 -1.51
N ILE A 88 -0.14 7.32 -1.16
CA ILE A 88 -0.78 8.55 -1.66
C ILE A 88 -0.71 8.61 -3.19
N LEU A 89 0.49 8.39 -3.75
CA LEU A 89 0.68 8.37 -5.21
C LEU A 89 -0.16 7.28 -5.87
N GLY A 90 -0.18 6.08 -5.29
CA GLY A 90 -0.95 4.95 -5.79
C GLY A 90 -2.46 5.19 -5.72
N VAL A 91 -2.98 5.76 -4.63
CA VAL A 91 -4.40 6.12 -4.51
C VAL A 91 -4.75 7.18 -5.55
N GLN A 92 -3.94 8.22 -5.70
CA GLN A 92 -4.21 9.30 -6.63
C GLN A 92 -4.20 8.80 -8.08
N VAL A 93 -3.19 8.02 -8.48
CA VAL A 93 -3.05 7.55 -9.88
C VAL A 93 -3.94 6.33 -10.18
N LEU A 94 -3.94 5.31 -9.32
CA LEU A 94 -4.63 4.05 -9.60
C LEU A 94 -6.09 4.08 -9.15
N ALA A 95 -6.38 4.56 -7.94
CA ALA A 95 -7.76 4.58 -7.45
C ALA A 95 -8.53 5.78 -8.04
N ALA A 96 -8.11 7.02 -7.77
CA ALA A 96 -8.87 8.20 -8.18
C ALA A 96 -8.89 8.36 -9.70
N ARG A 97 -7.72 8.40 -10.37
CA ARG A 97 -7.67 8.66 -11.83
C ARG A 97 -8.12 7.47 -12.69
N TRP A 98 -7.65 6.26 -12.39
CA TRP A 98 -7.89 5.09 -13.26
C TRP A 98 -9.14 4.30 -12.89
N LEU A 99 -9.35 3.96 -11.62
CA LEU A 99 -10.50 3.16 -11.19
C LEU A 99 -11.78 4.01 -11.13
N PHE A 100 -11.73 5.18 -10.49
CA PHE A 100 -12.90 6.04 -10.26
C PHE A 100 -13.06 7.17 -11.26
N HIS A 101 -12.12 7.30 -12.20
CA HIS A 101 -12.17 8.28 -13.30
C HIS A 101 -12.32 9.74 -12.83
N GLU A 102 -11.82 10.06 -11.64
CA GLU A 102 -11.84 11.42 -11.10
C GLU A 102 -10.85 12.31 -11.86
N SER A 103 -11.22 13.59 -12.02
CA SER A 103 -10.35 14.59 -12.62
C SER A 103 -9.28 15.03 -11.63
N ILE A 104 -8.02 14.87 -12.02
CA ILE A 104 -6.87 15.36 -11.25
C ILE A 104 -6.29 16.56 -11.98
N ASP A 105 -6.34 17.72 -11.34
CA ASP A 105 -5.85 18.97 -11.91
C ASP A 105 -4.32 19.12 -11.84
N GLY A 106 -3.79 20.17 -12.48
CA GLY A 106 -2.35 20.41 -12.54
C GLY A 106 -1.70 20.68 -11.18
N VAL A 107 -2.43 21.26 -10.23
CA VAL A 107 -1.92 21.54 -8.88
C VAL A 107 -1.82 20.25 -8.08
N GLN A 108 -2.81 19.38 -8.20
CA GLN A 108 -2.82 18.06 -7.58
C GLN A 108 -1.70 17.16 -8.13
N TRP A 109 -1.41 17.22 -9.43
CA TRP A 109 -0.24 16.55 -10.02
C TRP A 109 1.08 17.12 -9.51
N ALA A 110 1.20 18.45 -9.39
CA ALA A 110 2.39 19.06 -8.82
C ALA A 110 2.60 18.63 -7.35
N GLY A 111 1.52 18.57 -6.56
CA GLY A 111 1.53 18.05 -5.20
C GLY A 111 2.00 16.59 -5.14
N ALA A 112 1.48 15.73 -6.02
CA ALA A 112 1.94 14.34 -6.14
C ALA A 112 3.45 14.26 -6.42
N MET A 113 3.95 15.04 -7.38
CA MET A 113 5.37 15.06 -7.71
C MET A 113 6.23 15.52 -6.51
N LEU A 114 5.78 16.55 -5.77
CA LEU A 114 6.48 17.00 -4.57
C LEU A 114 6.52 15.92 -3.48
N ILE A 115 5.44 15.16 -3.29
CA ILE A 115 5.42 14.01 -2.37
C ILE A 115 6.43 12.96 -2.83
N GLY A 116 6.44 12.60 -4.12
CA GLY A 116 7.39 11.64 -4.68
C GLY A 116 8.86 12.06 -4.47
N VAL A 117 9.17 13.34 -4.70
CA VAL A 117 10.49 13.91 -4.42
C VAL A 117 10.81 13.85 -2.93
N GLY A 118 9.86 14.21 -2.06
CA GLY A 118 10.05 14.14 -0.60
C GLY A 118 10.36 12.72 -0.12
N VAL A 119 9.65 11.71 -0.63
CA VAL A 119 9.92 10.29 -0.33
C VAL A 119 11.33 9.88 -0.79
N PHE A 120 11.74 10.29 -1.99
CA PHE A 120 13.07 10.00 -2.51
C PHE A 120 14.17 10.61 -1.63
N LEU A 121 13.99 11.85 -1.17
CA LEU A 121 14.94 12.54 -0.30
C LEU A 121 15.04 11.90 1.09
N VAL A 122 13.94 11.41 1.66
CA VAL A 122 13.95 10.74 2.98
C VAL A 122 14.67 9.39 2.96
N LYS A 123 14.74 8.74 1.78
CA LYS A 123 15.45 7.47 1.61
C LYS A 123 16.98 7.65 1.56
N GLY A 124 17.47 8.82 1.11
CA GLY A 124 18.89 9.14 0.91
C GLY A 124 19.56 9.67 2.16
#